data_AF-A0A9W7EUQ8-F1
#
_entry.id   AF-A0A9W7EUQ8-F1
#
_cell.length_a   1.000
_cell.length_b   1.000
_cell.length_c   1.000
_cell.angle_alpha   90.00
_cell.angle_beta   90.00
_cell.angle_gamma   90.00
#
_symmetry.space_group_name_H-M   'P 1'
#
loop_
_entity.id
_entity.type
_entity.pdbx_description
1 polymer ?
#
loop_
_entity_poly.entity_id
_entity_poly.type
_entity_poly.pdbx_seq_one_letter_code
_entity_poly.pdbx_strand_id
1 'polypeptide(L)'
;MSKHITYLIRTEPYTYLVRRRYTDFVWLREVLQKRYIGMLLPSLPPKTYQSTGSGNSSTSGLVKHRMRMLGIFLENLVQIPYVRGDPSVLAFLSVQNESEFDAAKTATAIPDLFSDTSAGAIKWRDALRSATIPHNGQRVLMDFINQLEYLEGHLKKLVVATKTLSERATAKRASMDVLADVFQEWGKTEMEFSNSSKFEYPNKTGQVMSKLLNTSHDKLKGWSKVLSFEPTIIESVVFAALSFLQQQVDAFKSLIKIRDASIRDLEKSDKSLAQKKAEKQVGGDGDKPVSAGVFSFGAKGETLNEAISREENEVRAKRRSVEAMARALFFCEIDRFNENRMEQLEAAMACLAASELMVSKKNAKLFAAFFGAMNLDAGEWSEKAKAVLSLQEQVEELQFDD
;
A
#
# COMPACT_ATOMS: atom_id res chain seq x y z
N MET A 1 11.17 27.85 -7.59
CA MET A 1 11.37 26.70 -6.67
C MET A 1 10.24 25.71 -6.88
N SER A 2 10.53 24.47 -7.26
CA SER A 2 9.50 23.42 -7.38
C SER A 2 8.97 23.07 -5.98
N LYS A 3 7.67 23.28 -5.74
CA LYS A 3 7.03 23.03 -4.45
C LYS A 3 6.76 21.51 -4.33
N HIS A 4 7.65 20.79 -3.64
CA HIS A 4 7.47 19.36 -3.40
C HIS A 4 6.56 19.11 -2.18
N ILE A 5 5.68 18.11 -2.29
CA ILE A 5 4.86 17.66 -1.15
C ILE A 5 5.76 16.96 -0.13
N THR A 6 5.66 17.38 1.12
CA THR A 6 6.30 16.72 2.26
C THR A 6 5.25 16.07 3.15
N TYR A 7 5.63 14.97 3.78
CA TYR A 7 4.82 14.18 4.70
C TYR A 7 5.36 14.37 6.10
N LEU A 8 4.48 14.71 7.04
CA LEU A 8 4.80 14.69 8.46
C LEU A 8 4.77 13.25 8.94
N ILE A 9 5.90 12.75 9.40
CA ILE A 9 6.02 11.43 10.02
C ILE A 9 6.08 11.66 11.52
N ARG A 10 5.19 10.98 12.23
CA ARG A 10 5.17 10.91 13.69
C ARG A 10 5.55 9.50 14.09
N THR A 11 6.53 9.38 14.98
CA THR A 11 6.91 8.10 15.58
C THR A 11 6.42 8.01 17.01
N GLU A 12 5.96 6.84 17.40
CA GLU A 12 5.55 6.53 18.78
C GLU A 12 6.40 5.35 19.30
N PRO A 13 6.78 5.33 20.59
CA PRO A 13 6.45 6.28 21.66
C PRO A 13 7.39 7.51 21.73
N TYR A 14 8.42 7.58 20.89
CA TYR A 14 9.48 8.60 21.00
C TYR A 14 9.07 10.01 20.53
N THR A 15 7.89 10.16 19.94
CA THR A 15 7.29 11.44 19.50
C THR A 15 8.12 12.27 18.51
N TYR A 16 9.06 11.66 17.77
CA TYR A 16 9.78 12.40 16.74
C TYR A 16 8.80 12.87 15.65
N LEU A 17 8.98 14.12 15.23
CA LEU A 17 8.23 14.78 14.17
C LEU A 17 9.20 15.22 13.07
N VAL A 18 9.26 14.44 12.00
CA VAL A 18 10.14 14.73 10.86
C VAL A 18 9.32 14.94 9.58
N ARG A 19 9.80 15.79 8.68
CA ARG A 19 9.21 15.97 7.36
C ARG A 19 10.07 15.25 6.32
N ARG A 20 9.42 14.45 5.47
CA ARG A 20 10.07 13.70 4.38
C ARG A 20 9.33 13.85 3.08
N ARG A 21 10.05 13.91 1.96
CA ARG A 21 9.52 13.90 0.60
C ARG A 21 9.38 12.45 0.13
N TYR A 22 8.53 12.20 -0.87
CA TYR A 22 8.41 10.86 -1.46
C TYR A 22 9.76 10.29 -1.93
N THR A 23 10.65 11.14 -2.47
CA THR A 23 12.00 10.73 -2.90
C THR A 23 12.88 10.24 -1.74
N ASP A 24 12.64 10.71 -0.52
CA ASP A 24 13.37 10.23 0.67
C ASP A 24 12.93 8.80 1.02
N PHE A 25 11.65 8.45 0.82
CA PHE A 25 11.18 7.07 0.97
C PHE A 25 11.79 6.14 -0.09
N VAL A 26 11.89 6.62 -1.34
CA VAL A 26 12.56 5.89 -2.42
C VAL A 26 14.01 5.62 -2.08
N TRP A 27 14.75 6.65 -1.65
CA TRP A 27 16.13 6.51 -1.18
C TRP A 27 16.24 5.46 -0.07
N LEU A 28 15.40 5.55 0.96
CA LEU A 28 15.43 4.61 2.08
C LEU A 28 15.26 3.18 1.59
N ARG A 29 14.23 2.92 0.77
CA ARG A 29 13.96 1.58 0.25
C ARG A 29 15.11 1.06 -0.62
N GLU A 30 15.71 1.90 -1.46
CA GLU A 30 16.84 1.51 -2.32
C GLU A 30 18.09 1.15 -1.52
N VAL A 31 18.43 1.94 -0.48
CA VAL A 31 19.55 1.63 0.41
C VAL A 31 19.32 0.30 1.12
N LEU A 32 18.13 0.09 1.66
CA LEU A 32 17.79 -1.17 2.34
C LEU A 32 17.78 -2.36 1.37
N GLN A 33 17.28 -2.20 0.15
CA GLN A 33 17.25 -3.28 -0.85
C GLN A 33 18.66 -3.73 -1.24
N LYS A 34 19.62 -2.79 -1.28
CA LYS A 34 21.04 -3.11 -1.51
C LYS A 34 21.68 -3.79 -0.29
N ARG A 35 21.28 -3.41 0.93
CA ARG A 35 21.83 -3.92 2.20
C ARG A 35 21.36 -5.34 2.54
N TYR A 36 20.06 -5.58 2.37
CA TYR A 36 19.37 -6.80 2.80
C TYR A 36 19.05 -7.66 1.59
N ILE A 37 20.08 -8.29 1.00
CA ILE A 37 19.94 -9.14 -0.18
C ILE A 37 18.88 -10.23 0.04
N GLY A 38 18.01 -10.41 -0.95
CA GLY A 38 16.96 -11.44 -0.93
C GLY A 38 15.80 -11.17 0.02
N MET A 39 15.77 -10.03 0.72
CA MET A 39 14.65 -9.66 1.59
C MET A 39 13.53 -8.93 0.82
N LEU A 40 12.28 -9.32 1.05
CA LEU A 40 11.11 -8.61 0.60
C LEU A 40 10.90 -7.34 1.45
N LEU A 41 11.19 -6.18 0.88
CA LEU A 41 10.90 -4.91 1.54
C LEU A 41 9.48 -4.43 1.20
N PRO A 42 8.79 -3.77 2.14
CA PRO A 42 7.49 -3.16 1.90
C PRO A 42 7.50 -2.27 0.64
N SER A 43 6.42 -2.33 -0.13
CA SER A 43 6.31 -1.62 -1.41
C SER A 43 5.93 -0.17 -1.17
N LEU A 44 6.49 0.72 -1.99
CA LEU A 44 6.09 2.12 -2.03
C LEU A 44 4.90 2.30 -2.97
N PRO A 45 3.99 3.25 -2.67
CA PRO A 45 2.92 3.58 -3.59
C PRO A 45 3.48 4.10 -4.93
N PRO A 46 2.73 3.96 -6.05
CA PRO A 46 3.19 4.44 -7.36
C PRO A 46 3.61 5.91 -7.36
N LYS A 47 4.74 6.19 -8.05
CA LYS A 47 5.29 7.56 -8.21
C LYS A 47 4.28 8.49 -8.87
N THR A 48 3.54 7.98 -9.86
CA THR A 48 2.43 8.64 -10.51
C THR A 48 1.20 7.77 -10.36
N TYR A 49 0.13 8.29 -9.78
CA TYR A 49 -1.18 7.72 -10.01
C TYR A 49 -1.55 8.17 -11.41
N GLN A 50 -1.39 7.29 -12.40
CA GLN A 50 -2.07 7.53 -13.66
C GLN A 50 -3.56 7.61 -13.30
N SER A 51 -4.18 8.74 -13.63
CA SER A 51 -5.63 8.93 -13.50
C SER A 51 -6.30 7.87 -14.37
N THR A 52 -6.50 6.67 -13.83
CA THR A 52 -7.22 5.61 -14.50
C THR A 52 -8.68 6.06 -14.58
N GLY A 53 -9.04 6.69 -15.70
CA GLY A 53 -10.34 6.59 -16.36
C GLY A 53 -11.59 7.12 -15.65
N SER A 54 -11.52 7.81 -14.50
CA SER A 54 -12.68 8.48 -13.92
C SER A 54 -12.33 9.92 -13.60
N GLY A 55 -12.90 10.84 -14.38
CA GLY A 55 -12.75 12.27 -14.16
C GLY A 55 -13.18 12.62 -12.73
N ASN A 56 -12.33 13.39 -12.03
CA ASN A 56 -12.53 13.97 -10.69
C ASN A 56 -11.82 13.30 -9.51
N SER A 57 -10.73 12.53 -9.69
CA SER A 57 -9.81 12.32 -8.56
C SER A 57 -9.11 13.65 -8.23
N SER A 58 -9.67 14.43 -7.30
CA SER A 58 -9.04 15.66 -6.83
C SER A 58 -7.61 15.36 -6.33
N THR A 59 -6.67 16.28 -6.57
CA THR A 59 -5.27 16.17 -6.10
C THR A 59 -5.18 15.81 -4.61
N SER A 60 -6.17 16.21 -3.82
CA SER A 60 -6.34 15.88 -2.39
C SER A 60 -6.50 14.38 -2.13
N GLY A 61 -7.35 13.67 -2.89
CA GLY A 61 -7.60 12.23 -2.69
C GLY A 61 -6.36 11.37 -2.95
N LEU A 62 -5.63 11.68 -4.02
CA LEU A 62 -4.38 11.00 -4.36
C LEU A 62 -3.29 11.19 -3.30
N VAL A 63 -3.22 12.38 -2.70
CA VAL A 63 -2.29 12.68 -1.60
C VAL A 63 -2.66 11.87 -0.36
N LYS A 64 -3.94 11.81 0.02
CA LYS A 64 -4.39 11.03 1.18
C LYS A 64 -4.14 9.53 1.02
N HIS A 65 -4.45 8.96 -0.15
CA HIS A 65 -4.17 7.56 -0.42
C HIS A 65 -2.67 7.28 -0.37
N ARG A 66 -1.84 8.14 -0.97
CA ARG A 66 -0.38 8.03 -0.83
C ARG A 66 0.09 8.11 0.62
N MET A 67 -0.45 9.03 1.41
CA MET A 67 -0.12 9.15 2.83
C MET A 67 -0.40 7.85 3.58
N ARG A 68 -1.57 7.25 3.35
CA ARG A 68 -1.91 5.96 3.98
C ARG A 68 -0.94 4.85 3.57
N MET A 69 -0.65 4.73 2.27
CA MET A 69 0.28 3.71 1.75
C MET A 69 1.71 3.90 2.28
N LEU A 70 2.18 5.15 2.43
CA LEU A 70 3.46 5.44 3.07
C LEU A 70 3.45 5.10 4.56
N GLY A 71 2.32 5.26 5.24
CA GLY A 71 2.11 4.79 6.60
C GLY A 71 2.25 3.26 6.71
N ILE A 72 1.52 2.52 5.87
CA ILE A 72 1.61 1.04 5.81
C ILE A 72 3.05 0.59 5.51
N PHE A 73 3.74 1.28 4.59
CA PHE A 73 5.16 1.01 4.31
C PHE A 73 6.02 1.13 5.57
N LEU A 74 5.91 2.23 6.32
CA LEU A 74 6.71 2.43 7.54
C LEU A 74 6.31 1.46 8.65
N GLU A 75 5.01 1.25 8.87
CA GLU A 75 4.46 0.30 9.84
C GLU A 75 5.05 -1.09 9.60
N ASN A 76 5.06 -1.58 8.36
CA ASN A 76 5.63 -2.88 8.02
C ASN A 76 7.17 -2.89 8.10
N LEU A 77 7.83 -1.80 7.72
CA LEU A 77 9.30 -1.72 7.71
C LEU A 77 9.89 -1.85 9.12
N VAL A 78 9.26 -1.20 10.10
CA VAL A 78 9.74 -1.22 11.50
C VAL A 78 9.44 -2.53 12.23
N GLN A 79 8.57 -3.38 11.69
CA GLN A 79 8.36 -4.74 12.21
C GLN A 79 9.47 -5.70 11.80
N ILE A 80 10.28 -5.38 10.79
CA ILE A 80 11.34 -6.27 10.31
C ILE A 80 12.52 -6.26 11.31
N PRO A 81 12.82 -7.37 12.01
CA PRO A 81 13.78 -7.37 13.11
C PRO A 81 15.20 -6.95 12.70
N TYR A 82 15.62 -7.31 11.49
CA TYR A 82 16.93 -6.98 10.95
C TYR A 82 17.04 -5.52 10.49
N VAL A 83 15.92 -4.87 10.13
CA VAL A 83 15.91 -3.55 9.47
C VAL A 83 15.55 -2.43 10.43
N ARG A 84 14.74 -2.68 11.46
CA ARG A 84 14.21 -1.62 12.34
C ARG A 84 15.27 -0.78 13.06
N GLY A 85 16.44 -1.36 13.33
CA GLY A 85 17.60 -0.69 13.95
C GLY A 85 18.65 -0.20 12.95
N ASP A 86 18.34 -0.23 11.66
CA ASP A 86 19.25 0.16 10.60
C ASP A 86 19.56 1.67 10.66
N PRO A 87 20.82 2.09 10.49
CA PRO A 87 21.19 3.51 10.56
C PRO A 87 20.41 4.40 9.58
N SER A 88 20.08 3.91 8.38
CA SER A 88 19.28 4.65 7.40
C SER A 88 17.83 4.82 7.85
N VAL A 89 17.26 3.81 8.52
CA VAL A 89 15.90 3.89 9.10
C VAL A 89 15.88 4.86 10.27
N LEU A 90 16.85 4.76 11.20
CA LEU A 90 16.95 5.66 12.34
C LEU A 90 17.14 7.12 11.88
N ALA A 91 18.03 7.36 10.92
CA ALA A 91 18.22 8.68 10.33
C ALA A 91 16.93 9.21 9.68
N PHE A 92 16.25 8.36 8.91
CA PHE A 92 14.99 8.70 8.26
C PHE A 92 13.90 9.10 9.26
N LEU A 93 13.83 8.44 10.42
CA LEU A 93 12.77 8.67 11.41
C LEU A 93 13.07 9.79 12.43
N SER A 94 14.35 10.10 12.70
CA SER A 94 14.74 10.97 13.82
C SER A 94 15.43 12.28 13.42
N VAL A 95 16.15 12.34 12.29
CA VAL A 95 16.95 13.53 11.94
C VAL A 95 16.03 14.66 11.47
N GLN A 96 15.97 15.75 12.23
CA GLN A 96 15.03 16.85 11.97
C GLN A 96 15.56 17.85 10.94
N ASN A 97 16.85 18.15 10.99
CA ASN A 97 17.50 19.10 10.08
C ASN A 97 17.72 18.46 8.70
N GLU A 98 17.32 19.16 7.63
CA GLU A 98 17.41 18.64 6.26
C GLU A 98 18.86 18.45 5.80
N SER A 99 19.78 19.36 6.14
CA SER A 99 21.21 19.23 5.80
C SER A 99 21.88 18.08 6.55
N GLU A 100 21.52 17.87 7.81
CA GLU A 100 22.02 16.71 8.58
C GLU A 100 21.47 15.41 8.01
N PHE A 101 20.22 15.42 7.55
CA PHE A 101 19.62 14.26 6.90
C PHE A 101 20.31 13.95 5.56
N ASP A 102 20.64 14.96 4.75
CA ASP A 102 21.42 14.78 3.52
C ASP A 102 22.83 14.23 3.79
N ALA A 103 23.50 14.71 4.84
CA ALA A 103 24.77 14.14 5.31
C ALA A 103 24.60 12.68 5.76
N ALA A 104 23.54 12.37 6.50
CA ALA A 104 23.23 11.01 6.94
C ALA A 104 22.97 10.07 5.75
N LYS A 105 22.27 10.53 4.71
CA LYS A 105 22.04 9.73 3.48
C LYS A 105 23.34 9.30 2.81
N THR A 106 24.36 10.16 2.88
CA THR A 106 25.69 9.89 2.34
C THR A 106 26.46 8.94 3.26
N ALA A 107 26.41 9.19 4.57
CA ALA A 107 27.10 8.39 5.58
C ALA A 107 26.58 6.95 5.66
N THR A 108 25.29 6.73 5.40
CA THR A 108 24.67 5.39 5.42
C THR A 108 24.61 4.72 4.05
N ALA A 109 25.25 5.30 3.03
CA ALA A 109 25.41 4.69 1.72
C ALA A 109 26.24 3.40 1.82
N ILE A 110 25.97 2.46 0.92
CA ILE A 110 26.58 1.12 0.94
C ILE A 110 27.49 0.99 -0.27
N PRO A 111 28.83 0.94 -0.08
CA PRO A 111 29.77 0.76 -1.18
C PRO A 111 29.68 -0.64 -1.80
N ASP A 112 29.59 -1.68 -0.96
CA ASP A 112 29.37 -3.07 -1.36
C ASP A 112 28.61 -3.86 -0.28
N LEU A 113 27.78 -4.82 -0.70
CA LEU A 113 26.92 -5.65 0.16
C LEU A 113 27.70 -6.37 1.28
N PHE A 114 28.91 -6.83 1.00
CA PHE A 114 29.72 -7.62 1.93
C PHE A 114 30.65 -6.76 2.77
N SER A 115 30.76 -5.47 2.46
CA SER A 115 31.51 -4.48 3.26
C SER A 115 30.66 -3.79 4.33
N ASP A 116 29.32 -3.88 4.25
CA ASP A 116 28.43 -3.21 5.19
C ASP A 116 28.56 -3.77 6.61
N THR A 117 28.77 -2.88 7.58
CA THR A 117 29.01 -3.19 8.99
C THR A 117 27.80 -2.96 9.88
N SER A 118 26.63 -2.68 9.31
CA SER A 118 25.42 -2.49 10.13
C SER A 118 25.07 -3.80 10.86
N ALA A 119 24.72 -3.68 12.14
CA ALA A 119 24.44 -4.85 12.98
C ALA A 119 23.29 -5.71 12.42
N GLY A 120 22.28 -5.06 11.84
CA GLY A 120 21.16 -5.72 11.15
C GLY A 120 21.60 -6.55 9.95
N ALA A 121 22.40 -5.95 9.05
CA ALA A 121 22.89 -6.64 7.86
C ALA A 121 23.84 -7.79 8.19
N ILE A 122 24.71 -7.63 9.20
CA ILE A 122 25.56 -8.71 9.70
C ILE A 122 24.70 -9.90 10.15
N LYS A 123 23.73 -9.65 11.04
CA LYS A 123 22.83 -10.70 11.53
C LYS A 123 22.02 -11.36 10.41
N TRP A 124 21.56 -10.59 9.43
CA TRP A 124 20.88 -11.12 8.26
C TRP A 124 21.79 -12.06 7.46
N ARG A 125 23.01 -11.63 7.12
CA ARG A 125 23.99 -12.46 6.39
C ARG A 125 24.41 -13.70 7.17
N ASP A 126 24.47 -13.63 8.50
CA ASP A 126 24.78 -14.78 9.35
C ASP A 126 23.63 -15.79 9.35
N ALA A 127 22.39 -15.31 9.48
CA ALA A 127 21.19 -16.15 9.37
C ALA A 127 21.12 -16.86 8.01
N LEU A 128 21.39 -16.12 6.92
CA LEU A 128 21.47 -16.71 5.59
C LEU A 128 22.61 -17.73 5.48
N ARG A 129 23.76 -17.52 6.12
CA ARG A 129 24.87 -18.50 6.12
C ARG A 129 24.50 -19.80 6.85
N SER A 130 23.63 -19.75 7.84
CA SER A 130 23.11 -20.94 8.53
C SER A 130 21.90 -21.59 7.85
N ALA A 131 21.20 -20.87 6.98
CA ALA A 131 19.99 -21.37 6.33
C ALA A 131 20.29 -22.45 5.28
N THR A 132 19.47 -23.50 5.27
CA THR A 132 19.55 -24.61 4.30
C THR A 132 18.47 -24.46 3.24
N ILE A 133 18.83 -24.69 1.98
CA ILE A 133 17.85 -24.82 0.89
C ILE A 133 17.30 -26.25 0.92
N PRO A 134 15.98 -26.47 0.97
CA PRO A 134 15.40 -27.81 0.92
C PRO A 134 15.82 -28.56 -0.36
N HIS A 135 15.98 -29.88 -0.26
CA HIS A 135 16.35 -30.73 -1.40
C HIS A 135 15.36 -30.62 -2.58
N ASN A 136 14.08 -30.41 -2.28
CA ASN A 136 13.00 -30.17 -3.23
C ASN A 136 12.72 -28.68 -3.47
N GLY A 137 13.64 -27.78 -3.09
CA GLY A 137 13.43 -26.32 -3.08
C GLY A 137 12.99 -25.75 -4.43
N GLN A 138 13.55 -26.23 -5.54
CA GLN A 138 13.12 -25.79 -6.88
C GLN A 138 11.65 -26.11 -7.16
N ARG A 139 11.18 -27.31 -6.76
CA ARG A 139 9.77 -27.71 -6.93
C ARG A 139 8.85 -26.87 -6.04
N VAL A 140 9.24 -26.67 -4.78
CA VAL A 140 8.49 -25.82 -3.82
C VAL A 140 8.37 -24.40 -4.34
N LEU A 141 9.47 -23.85 -4.84
CA LEU A 141 9.49 -22.50 -5.41
C LEU A 141 8.63 -22.37 -6.67
N MET A 142 8.63 -23.37 -7.55
CA MET A 142 7.78 -23.37 -8.74
C MET A 142 6.29 -23.39 -8.36
N ASP A 143 5.94 -24.22 -7.38
CA ASP A 143 4.59 -24.24 -6.83
C ASP A 143 4.21 -22.88 -6.23
N PHE A 144 5.10 -22.29 -5.43
CA PHE A 144 4.87 -20.97 -4.85
C PHE A 144 4.72 -19.87 -5.92
N ILE A 145 5.47 -19.92 -7.03
CA ILE A 145 5.31 -18.99 -8.16
C ILE A 145 3.89 -19.11 -8.74
N ASN A 146 3.37 -20.33 -8.93
CA ASN A 146 1.99 -20.53 -9.38
C ASN A 146 0.98 -19.97 -8.38
N GLN A 147 1.21 -20.19 -7.07
CA GLN A 147 0.37 -19.60 -6.02
C GLN A 147 0.36 -18.06 -6.09
N LEU A 148 1.50 -17.42 -6.35
CA LEU A 148 1.59 -15.96 -6.52
C LEU A 148 0.78 -15.48 -7.73
N GLU A 149 0.74 -16.24 -8.83
CA GLU A 149 -0.07 -15.88 -10.02
C GLU A 149 -1.57 -15.93 -9.73
N TYR A 150 -2.04 -16.99 -9.08
CA TYR A 150 -3.44 -17.05 -8.63
C TYR A 150 -3.76 -15.92 -7.66
N LEU A 151 -2.88 -15.67 -6.69
CA LEU A 151 -3.07 -14.62 -5.71
C LEU A 151 -3.13 -13.22 -6.35
N GLU A 152 -2.25 -12.93 -7.29
CA GLU A 152 -2.25 -11.67 -8.06
C GLU A 152 -3.61 -11.45 -8.75
N GLY A 153 -4.15 -12.51 -9.37
CA GLY A 153 -5.45 -12.48 -10.02
C GLY A 153 -6.59 -12.13 -9.07
N HIS A 154 -6.62 -12.72 -7.87
CA HIS A 154 -7.63 -12.42 -6.86
C HIS A 154 -7.50 -11.00 -6.30
N LEU A 155 -6.28 -10.59 -5.93
CA LEU A 155 -6.04 -9.26 -5.36
C LEU A 155 -6.37 -8.15 -6.36
N LYS A 156 -6.04 -8.31 -7.64
CA LYS A 156 -6.45 -7.35 -8.69
C LYS A 156 -7.97 -7.18 -8.76
N LYS A 157 -8.73 -8.29 -8.71
CA LYS A 157 -10.20 -8.24 -8.70
C LYS A 157 -10.72 -7.54 -7.44
N LEU A 158 -10.17 -7.85 -6.27
CA LEU A 158 -10.56 -7.23 -5.00
C LEU A 158 -10.26 -5.72 -4.97
N VAL A 159 -9.09 -5.30 -5.47
CA VAL A 159 -8.73 -3.87 -5.58
C VAL A 159 -9.70 -3.12 -6.48
N VAL A 160 -10.07 -3.69 -7.64
CA VAL A 160 -11.08 -3.09 -8.53
C VAL A 160 -12.45 -3.03 -7.86
N ALA A 161 -12.91 -4.14 -7.26
CA ALA A 161 -14.22 -4.19 -6.60
C ALA A 161 -14.32 -3.17 -5.44
N THR A 162 -13.27 -3.05 -4.63
CA THR A 162 -13.23 -2.10 -3.51
C THR A 162 -13.20 -0.65 -4.00
N LYS A 163 -12.48 -0.37 -5.08
CA LYS A 163 -12.49 0.95 -5.70
C LYS A 163 -13.89 1.32 -6.21
N THR A 164 -14.54 0.41 -6.93
CA THR A 164 -15.92 0.58 -7.39
C THR A 164 -16.88 0.79 -6.22
N LEU A 165 -16.71 0.06 -5.12
CA LEU A 165 -17.51 0.24 -3.92
C LEU A 165 -17.39 1.66 -3.34
N SER A 166 -16.17 2.22 -3.26
CA SER A 166 -15.96 3.61 -2.83
C SER A 166 -16.64 4.62 -3.76
N GLU A 167 -16.52 4.43 -5.08
CA GLU A 167 -17.15 5.29 -6.07
C GLU A 167 -18.68 5.28 -5.94
N ARG A 168 -19.26 4.09 -5.70
CA ARG A 168 -20.71 3.94 -5.46
C ARG A 168 -21.16 4.56 -4.14
N ALA A 169 -20.39 4.42 -3.06
CA ALA A 169 -20.67 5.09 -1.78
C ALA A 169 -20.64 6.62 -1.94
N THR A 170 -19.68 7.13 -2.71
CA THR A 170 -19.57 8.57 -3.04
C THR A 170 -20.79 9.07 -3.81
N ALA A 171 -21.24 8.29 -4.81
CA ALA A 171 -22.43 8.60 -5.59
C ALA A 171 -23.70 8.58 -4.72
N LYS A 172 -23.87 7.56 -3.86
CA LYS A 172 -25.00 7.46 -2.92
C LYS A 172 -25.10 8.70 -2.02
N ARG A 173 -23.97 9.13 -1.45
CA ARG A 173 -23.90 10.37 -0.66
C ARG A 173 -24.32 11.59 -1.49
N ALA A 174 -23.83 11.72 -2.73
CA ALA A 174 -24.21 12.84 -3.60
C ALA A 174 -25.71 12.84 -3.94
N SER A 175 -26.30 11.68 -4.21
CA SER A 175 -27.75 11.54 -4.42
C SER A 175 -28.54 11.92 -3.16
N MET A 176 -28.04 11.58 -1.98
CA MET A 176 -28.65 11.98 -0.71
C MET A 176 -28.64 13.50 -0.51
N ASP A 177 -27.55 14.18 -0.90
CA ASP A 177 -27.48 15.64 -0.84
C ASP A 177 -28.53 16.29 -1.73
N VAL A 178 -28.67 15.82 -2.97
CA VAL A 178 -29.66 16.32 -3.93
C VAL A 178 -31.07 16.09 -3.40
N LEU A 179 -31.36 14.91 -2.87
CA LEU A 179 -32.65 14.60 -2.27
C LEU A 179 -32.98 15.59 -1.15
N ALA A 180 -32.02 15.82 -0.24
CA ALA A 180 -32.21 16.78 0.85
C ALA A 180 -32.50 18.19 0.31
N ASP A 181 -31.76 18.66 -0.70
CA ASP A 181 -31.92 20.01 -1.23
C ASP A 181 -33.31 20.21 -1.86
N VAL A 182 -33.85 19.21 -2.56
CA VAL A 182 -35.22 19.25 -3.10
C VAL A 182 -36.28 19.39 -1.99
N PHE A 183 -36.10 18.73 -0.84
CA PHE A 183 -37.00 18.93 0.30
C PHE A 183 -36.99 20.37 0.81
N GLN A 184 -35.83 21.01 0.86
CA GLN A 184 -35.73 22.42 1.27
C GLN A 184 -36.36 23.36 0.24
N GLU A 185 -36.14 23.11 -1.05
CA GLU A 185 -36.77 23.88 -2.13
C GLU A 185 -38.29 23.79 -2.05
N TRP A 186 -38.84 22.58 -1.91
CA TRP A 186 -40.28 22.40 -1.72
C TRP A 186 -40.77 23.09 -0.43
N GLY A 187 -40.00 22.99 0.67
CA GLY A 187 -40.32 23.68 1.91
C GLY A 187 -40.43 25.21 1.75
N LYS A 188 -39.57 25.83 0.93
CA LYS A 188 -39.68 27.25 0.60
C LYS A 188 -40.94 27.54 -0.21
N THR A 189 -41.24 26.71 -1.21
CA THR A 189 -42.44 26.86 -2.05
C THR A 189 -43.74 26.76 -1.24
N GLU A 190 -43.86 25.81 -0.30
CA GLU A 190 -45.03 25.69 0.58
C GLU A 190 -45.24 26.92 1.47
N MET A 191 -44.14 27.53 1.90
CA MET A 191 -44.20 28.79 2.65
C MET A 191 -44.70 29.93 1.77
N GLU A 192 -44.28 29.99 0.50
CA GLU A 192 -44.80 30.97 -0.45
C GLU A 192 -46.29 30.77 -0.74
N PHE A 193 -46.75 29.53 -0.92
CA PHE A 193 -48.17 29.22 -1.13
C PHE A 193 -49.06 29.64 0.05
N SER A 194 -48.49 29.78 1.25
CA SER A 194 -49.21 30.28 2.42
C SER A 194 -49.37 31.82 2.42
N ASN A 195 -48.74 32.52 1.49
CA ASN A 195 -48.71 33.98 1.47
C ASN A 195 -49.96 34.57 0.80
N SER A 196 -50.88 35.10 1.61
CA SER A 196 -52.12 35.75 1.16
C SER A 196 -51.91 37.04 0.37
N SER A 197 -50.70 37.64 0.40
CA SER A 197 -50.39 38.81 -0.46
C SER A 197 -49.93 38.42 -1.86
N LYS A 198 -49.53 37.15 -2.07
CA LYS A 198 -49.09 36.64 -3.37
C LYS A 198 -50.14 35.78 -4.07
N PHE A 199 -51.00 35.08 -3.33
CA PHE A 199 -51.96 34.12 -3.87
C PHE A 199 -53.39 34.39 -3.36
N GLU A 200 -54.37 34.31 -4.27
CA GLU A 200 -55.80 34.43 -3.93
C GLU A 200 -56.30 33.25 -3.08
N TYR A 201 -55.70 32.06 -3.25
CA TYR A 201 -55.92 30.89 -2.42
C TYR A 201 -54.67 30.59 -1.58
N PRO A 202 -54.54 31.16 -0.37
CA PRO A 202 -53.42 30.84 0.51
C PRO A 202 -53.59 29.42 1.10
N ASN A 203 -52.56 28.59 0.93
CA ASN A 203 -52.54 27.25 1.51
C ASN A 203 -52.50 27.33 3.05
N LYS A 204 -53.58 26.90 3.70
CA LYS A 204 -53.73 26.93 5.17
C LYS A 204 -52.75 26.01 5.90
N THR A 205 -52.24 24.98 5.23
CA THR A 205 -51.30 24.01 5.83
C THR A 205 -49.86 24.22 5.39
N GLY A 206 -49.58 25.20 4.53
CA GLY A 206 -48.26 25.37 3.93
C GLY A 206 -47.16 25.70 4.94
N GLN A 207 -47.46 26.41 6.04
CA GLN A 207 -46.49 26.63 7.13
C GLN A 207 -46.12 25.31 7.84
N VAL A 208 -47.10 24.45 8.10
CA VAL A 208 -46.88 23.14 8.74
C VAL A 208 -46.10 22.22 7.81
N MET A 209 -46.47 22.17 6.53
CA MET A 209 -45.77 21.41 5.51
C MET A 209 -44.33 21.91 5.33
N SER A 210 -44.12 23.23 5.26
CA SER A 210 -42.79 23.83 5.18
C SER A 210 -41.91 23.43 6.36
N LYS A 211 -42.44 23.46 7.59
CA LYS A 211 -41.71 23.01 8.78
C LYS A 211 -41.34 21.52 8.69
N LEU A 212 -42.27 20.66 8.27
CA LEU A 212 -42.02 19.24 8.07
C LEU A 212 -40.90 19.00 7.04
N LEU A 213 -41.00 19.64 5.88
CA LEU A 213 -40.03 19.49 4.78
C LEU A 213 -38.64 19.98 5.18
N ASN A 214 -38.54 21.12 5.87
CA ASN A 214 -37.26 21.64 6.37
C ASN A 214 -36.65 20.73 7.45
N THR A 215 -37.48 20.19 8.35
CA THR A 215 -37.00 19.22 9.35
C THR A 215 -36.49 17.95 8.67
N SER A 216 -37.18 17.46 7.63
CA SER A 216 -36.74 16.33 6.82
C SER A 216 -35.43 16.64 6.08
N HIS A 217 -35.29 17.83 5.48
CA HIS A 217 -34.04 18.29 4.87
C HIS A 217 -32.85 18.19 5.83
N ASP A 218 -32.99 18.76 7.04
CA ASP A 218 -31.91 18.78 8.03
C ASP A 218 -31.45 17.36 8.40
N LYS A 219 -32.40 16.42 8.47
CA LYS A 219 -32.13 15.02 8.83
C LYS A 219 -31.50 14.26 7.67
N LEU A 220 -31.96 14.48 6.44
CA LEU A 220 -31.35 13.93 5.23
C LEU A 220 -29.93 14.48 5.01
N LYS A 221 -29.68 15.77 5.27
CA LYS A 221 -28.31 16.34 5.31
C LYS A 221 -27.47 15.70 6.40
N GLY A 222 -28.04 15.47 7.58
CA GLY A 222 -27.41 14.69 8.64
C GLY A 222 -27.01 13.29 8.18
N TRP A 223 -27.87 12.61 7.42
CA TRP A 223 -27.60 11.27 6.90
C TRP A 223 -26.52 11.30 5.82
N SER A 224 -26.58 12.25 4.89
CA SER A 224 -25.52 12.48 3.91
C SER A 224 -24.15 12.68 4.59
N LYS A 225 -24.11 13.43 5.70
CA LYS A 225 -22.87 13.59 6.49
C LYS A 225 -22.38 12.26 7.08
N VAL A 226 -23.28 11.39 7.55
CA VAL A 226 -22.89 10.04 8.00
C VAL A 226 -22.37 9.20 6.83
N LEU A 227 -23.06 9.20 5.69
CA LEU A 227 -22.62 8.52 4.47
C LEU A 227 -21.28 9.03 3.94
N SER A 228 -20.89 10.27 4.26
CA SER A 228 -19.59 10.83 3.85
C SER A 228 -18.38 10.11 4.46
N PHE A 229 -18.57 9.34 5.54
CA PHE A 229 -17.52 8.53 6.14
C PHE A 229 -17.23 7.25 5.35
N GLU A 230 -18.24 6.62 4.74
CA GLU A 230 -18.12 5.32 4.05
C GLU A 230 -17.01 5.32 2.97
N PRO A 231 -16.96 6.28 2.01
CA PRO A 231 -15.90 6.28 0.99
C PRO A 231 -14.49 6.36 1.60
N THR A 232 -14.33 7.17 2.65
CA THR A 232 -13.03 7.35 3.31
C THR A 232 -12.59 6.08 4.03
N ILE A 233 -13.52 5.37 4.68
CA ILE A 233 -13.27 4.09 5.35
C ILE A 233 -12.86 3.05 4.30
N ILE A 234 -13.64 2.88 3.23
CA ILE A 234 -13.36 1.93 2.15
C ILE A 234 -11.98 2.21 1.54
N GLU A 235 -11.67 3.47 1.21
CA GLU A 235 -10.41 3.85 0.57
C GLU A 235 -9.19 3.71 1.48
N SER A 236 -9.31 4.16 2.73
CA SER A 236 -8.16 4.27 3.65
C SER A 236 -7.87 2.97 4.40
N VAL A 237 -8.87 2.11 4.55
CA VAL A 237 -8.75 0.85 5.28
C VAL A 237 -8.60 -0.29 4.28
N VAL A 238 -9.64 -0.57 3.51
CA VAL A 238 -9.73 -1.80 2.70
C VAL A 238 -8.92 -1.66 1.41
N PHE A 239 -9.18 -0.62 0.62
CA PHE A 239 -8.50 -0.42 -0.66
C PHE A 239 -7.00 -0.25 -0.50
N ALA A 240 -6.56 0.52 0.51
CA ALA A 240 -5.15 0.70 0.81
C ALA A 240 -4.46 -0.63 1.20
N ALA A 241 -5.07 -1.42 2.09
CA ALA A 241 -4.52 -2.71 2.49
C ALA A 241 -4.43 -3.69 1.30
N LEU A 242 -5.51 -3.83 0.51
CA LEU A 242 -5.52 -4.70 -0.67
C LEU A 242 -4.54 -4.25 -1.74
N SER A 243 -4.41 -2.93 -1.95
CA SER A 243 -3.43 -2.37 -2.88
C SER A 243 -2.00 -2.64 -2.42
N PHE A 244 -1.74 -2.55 -1.11
CA PHE A 244 -0.45 -2.92 -0.53
C PHE A 244 -0.14 -4.40 -0.73
N LEU A 245 -1.09 -5.29 -0.42
CA LEU A 245 -0.95 -6.73 -0.64
C LEU A 245 -0.66 -7.05 -2.11
N GLN A 246 -1.40 -6.44 -3.04
CA GLN A 246 -1.13 -6.60 -4.48
C GLN A 246 0.31 -6.18 -4.83
N GLN A 247 0.75 -5.03 -4.33
CA GLN A 247 2.13 -4.55 -4.56
C GLN A 247 3.18 -5.41 -3.86
N GLN A 248 2.86 -6.11 -2.77
CA GLN A 248 3.74 -7.10 -2.16
C GLN A 248 3.88 -8.35 -3.04
N VAL A 249 2.81 -8.82 -3.69
CA VAL A 249 2.90 -9.90 -4.68
C VAL A 249 3.84 -9.50 -5.82
N ASP A 250 3.65 -8.30 -6.38
CA ASP A 250 4.48 -7.79 -7.48
C ASP A 250 5.95 -7.67 -7.05
N ALA A 251 6.20 -7.20 -5.83
CA ALA A 251 7.55 -7.11 -5.27
C ALA A 251 8.20 -8.49 -5.06
N PHE A 252 7.44 -9.49 -4.60
CA PHE A 252 7.94 -10.86 -4.44
C PHE A 252 8.29 -11.47 -5.79
N LYS A 253 7.40 -11.33 -6.79
CA LYS A 253 7.66 -11.77 -8.16
C LYS A 253 8.89 -11.07 -8.75
N SER A 254 9.09 -9.78 -8.46
CA SER A 254 10.28 -9.04 -8.86
C SER A 254 11.55 -9.59 -8.21
N LEU A 255 11.50 -9.92 -6.92
CA LEU A 255 12.62 -10.53 -6.18
C LEU A 255 13.05 -11.87 -6.80
N ILE A 256 12.09 -12.72 -7.16
CA ILE A 256 12.33 -13.98 -7.88
C ILE A 256 12.97 -13.71 -9.25
N LYS A 257 12.46 -12.74 -10.02
CA LYS A 257 13.03 -12.36 -11.32
C LYS A 257 14.47 -11.84 -11.21
N ILE A 258 14.78 -11.06 -10.18
CA ILE A 258 16.14 -10.55 -9.91
C ILE A 258 17.08 -11.72 -9.58
N ARG A 259 16.63 -12.67 -8.77
CA ARG A 259 17.40 -13.90 -8.49
C ARG A 259 17.68 -14.69 -9.76
N ASP A 260 16.67 -14.92 -10.59
CA ASP A 260 16.84 -15.70 -11.84
C ASP A 260 17.76 -14.98 -12.84
N ALA A 261 17.70 -13.65 -12.90
CA ALA A 261 18.66 -12.87 -13.67
C ALA A 261 20.08 -13.00 -13.13
N SER A 262 20.24 -13.01 -11.80
CA SER A 262 21.54 -13.18 -11.13
C SER A 262 22.12 -14.59 -11.35
N ILE A 263 21.27 -15.63 -11.40
CA ILE A 263 21.68 -17.00 -11.77
C ILE A 263 22.21 -17.03 -13.20
N ARG A 264 21.47 -16.47 -14.16
CA ARG A 264 21.91 -16.41 -15.56
C ARG A 264 23.20 -15.63 -15.74
N ASP A 265 23.39 -14.56 -14.97
CA ASP A 265 24.62 -13.77 -14.99
C ASP A 265 25.81 -14.55 -14.41
N LEU A 266 25.61 -15.26 -13.31
CA LEU A 266 26.61 -16.18 -12.74
C LEU A 266 27.03 -17.26 -13.74
N GLU A 267 26.07 -17.91 -14.42
CA GLU A 267 26.36 -18.93 -15.44
C GLU A 267 27.18 -18.40 -16.61
N LYS A 268 26.96 -17.14 -17.01
CA LYS A 268 27.76 -16.48 -18.05
C LYS A 268 29.19 -16.21 -17.58
N SER A 269 29.37 -15.68 -16.38
CA SER A 269 30.71 -15.46 -15.79
C SER A 269 31.45 -16.77 -15.55
N ASP A 270 30.77 -17.83 -15.09
CA ASP A 270 31.36 -19.17 -14.94
C ASP A 270 31.89 -19.72 -16.28
N LYS A 271 31.11 -19.57 -17.37
CA LYS A 271 31.54 -19.97 -18.72
C LYS A 271 32.74 -19.15 -19.21
N SER A 272 32.72 -17.83 -19.00
CA SER A 272 33.84 -16.95 -19.39
C SER A 272 35.11 -17.30 -18.63
N LEU A 273 35.01 -17.56 -17.32
CA LEU A 273 36.12 -18.00 -16.49
C LEU A 273 36.68 -19.35 -16.96
N ALA A 274 35.81 -20.31 -17.27
CA ALA A 274 36.22 -21.62 -17.79
C ALA A 274 36.98 -21.49 -19.11
N GLN A 275 36.53 -20.61 -20.01
CA GLN A 275 37.22 -20.33 -21.27
C GLN A 275 38.62 -19.74 -21.02
N LYS A 276 38.75 -18.70 -20.19
CA LYS A 276 40.06 -18.10 -19.86
C LYS A 276 41.02 -19.10 -19.20
N LYS A 277 40.51 -20.00 -18.35
CA LYS A 277 41.29 -21.09 -17.75
C LYS A 277 41.77 -22.10 -18.80
N ALA A 278 40.94 -22.42 -19.78
CA ALA A 278 41.32 -23.29 -20.89
C ALA A 278 42.37 -22.62 -21.80
N GLU A 279 42.24 -21.33 -22.10
CA GLU A 279 43.23 -20.54 -22.85
C GLU A 279 44.60 -20.54 -22.15
N LYS A 280 44.63 -20.44 -20.81
CA LYS A 280 45.87 -20.57 -20.03
C LYS A 280 46.53 -21.95 -20.16
N GLN A 281 45.73 -23.02 -20.28
CA GLN A 281 46.27 -24.38 -20.44
C GLN A 281 46.88 -24.61 -21.84
N VAL A 282 46.38 -23.93 -22.86
CA VAL A 282 46.84 -24.06 -24.26
C VAL A 282 48.01 -23.11 -24.58
N GLY A 283 48.00 -21.89 -24.02
CA GLY A 283 48.87 -20.79 -24.44
C GLY A 283 50.29 -20.76 -23.88
N GLY A 284 50.61 -21.58 -22.86
CA GLY A 284 51.96 -21.69 -22.30
C GLY A 284 52.58 -20.37 -21.83
N ASP A 285 52.47 -20.11 -20.53
CA ASP A 285 52.96 -18.95 -19.77
C ASP A 285 51.98 -17.75 -19.68
N GLY A 286 51.35 -17.62 -18.51
CA GLY A 286 50.20 -16.72 -18.24
C GLY A 286 50.59 -15.28 -17.87
N ASP A 287 51.88 -14.96 -17.87
CA ASP A 287 52.44 -13.65 -17.51
C ASP A 287 52.65 -12.73 -18.72
N LYS A 288 52.31 -13.19 -19.94
CA LYS A 288 52.27 -12.30 -21.11
C LYS A 288 51.06 -11.37 -21.02
N PRO A 289 51.22 -10.07 -21.34
CA PRO A 289 50.10 -9.13 -21.41
C PRO A 289 49.10 -9.61 -22.46
N VAL A 290 47.81 -9.61 -22.14
CA VAL A 290 46.75 -9.99 -23.09
C VAL A 290 46.84 -9.01 -24.27
N SER A 291 47.08 -9.53 -25.49
CA SER A 291 47.15 -8.66 -26.67
C SER A 291 45.81 -7.95 -26.85
N ALA A 292 45.86 -6.66 -27.14
CA ALA A 292 44.69 -5.81 -27.32
C ALA A 292 43.90 -6.24 -28.58
N GLY A 293 43.12 -7.31 -28.47
CA GLY A 293 42.11 -7.70 -29.44
C GLY A 293 40.88 -6.81 -29.28
N VAL A 294 40.56 -6.07 -30.35
CA VAL A 294 39.34 -5.36 -30.83
C VAL A 294 38.22 -4.89 -29.86
N PHE A 295 38.11 -5.38 -28.62
CA PHE A 295 37.05 -5.02 -27.67
C PHE A 295 37.54 -4.44 -26.33
N SER A 296 38.83 -4.17 -26.16
CA SER A 296 39.35 -3.57 -24.91
C SER A 296 39.63 -2.08 -25.06
N PHE A 297 38.61 -1.25 -24.80
CA PHE A 297 38.80 0.17 -24.53
C PHE A 297 39.22 0.34 -23.06
N GLY A 298 40.53 0.47 -22.80
CA GLY A 298 41.02 1.28 -21.67
C GLY A 298 41.84 0.62 -20.55
N ALA A 299 42.12 -0.68 -20.54
CA ALA A 299 42.94 -1.29 -19.48
C ALA A 299 44.41 -1.46 -19.93
N LYS A 300 45.36 -0.83 -19.22
CA LYS A 300 46.81 -1.06 -19.37
C LYS A 300 47.11 -2.55 -19.09
N GLY A 301 47.69 -3.23 -20.07
CA GLY A 301 48.51 -4.46 -19.96
C GLY A 301 48.19 -5.44 -18.84
N GLU A 302 46.93 -5.84 -18.65
CA GLU A 302 46.56 -6.89 -17.70
C GLU A 302 47.08 -8.24 -18.22
N THR A 303 47.73 -9.02 -17.37
CA THR A 303 48.15 -10.39 -17.69
C THR A 303 46.96 -11.34 -17.68
N LEU A 304 47.08 -12.49 -18.37
CA LEU A 304 46.03 -13.51 -18.34
C LEU A 304 45.78 -14.02 -16.90
N ASN A 305 46.83 -14.11 -16.08
CA ASN A 305 46.75 -14.47 -14.67
C ASN A 305 45.95 -13.47 -13.83
N GLU A 306 46.18 -12.17 -14.02
CA GLU A 306 45.42 -11.10 -13.34
C GLU A 306 43.94 -11.12 -13.77
N ALA A 307 43.69 -11.28 -15.08
CA ALA A 307 42.33 -11.35 -15.62
C ALA A 307 41.56 -12.57 -15.08
N ILE A 308 42.21 -13.73 -14.94
CA ILE A 308 41.62 -14.92 -14.32
C ILE A 308 41.33 -14.67 -12.85
N SER A 309 42.27 -14.13 -12.08
CA SER A 309 42.09 -13.84 -10.65
C SER A 309 40.93 -12.86 -10.39
N ARG A 310 40.81 -11.81 -11.21
CA ARG A 310 39.68 -10.86 -11.15
C ARG A 310 38.35 -11.57 -11.40
N GLU A 311 38.26 -12.36 -12.47
CA GLU A 311 37.05 -13.09 -12.83
C GLU A 311 36.69 -14.15 -11.78
N GLU A 312 37.67 -14.83 -11.17
CA GLU A 312 37.43 -15.76 -10.05
C GLU A 312 36.80 -15.07 -8.84
N ASN A 313 37.28 -13.86 -8.50
CA ASN A 313 36.72 -13.06 -7.42
C ASN A 313 35.30 -12.59 -7.74
N GLU A 314 35.04 -12.18 -8.99
CA GLU A 314 33.71 -11.79 -9.48
C GLU A 314 32.73 -12.96 -9.41
N VAL A 315 33.09 -14.12 -9.96
CA VAL A 315 32.30 -15.36 -9.90
C VAL A 315 32.00 -15.73 -8.44
N ARG A 316 33.00 -15.65 -7.55
CA ARG A 316 32.81 -15.95 -6.12
C ARG A 316 31.84 -14.96 -5.46
N ALA A 317 31.87 -13.69 -5.81
CA ALA A 317 30.93 -12.70 -5.31
C ALA A 317 29.51 -12.96 -5.83
N LYS A 318 29.34 -13.17 -7.14
CA LYS A 318 28.05 -13.51 -7.76
C LYS A 318 27.44 -14.79 -7.18
N ARG A 319 28.24 -15.83 -6.97
CA ARG A 319 27.82 -17.09 -6.35
C ARG A 319 27.28 -16.89 -4.94
N ARG A 320 28.00 -16.12 -4.11
CA ARG A 320 27.55 -15.76 -2.76
C ARG A 320 26.23 -14.99 -2.78
N SER A 321 26.06 -14.06 -3.71
CA SER A 321 24.82 -13.29 -3.87
C SER A 321 23.63 -14.16 -4.29
N VAL A 322 23.81 -15.02 -5.30
CA VAL A 322 22.77 -15.97 -5.76
C VAL A 322 22.35 -16.91 -4.63
N GLU A 323 23.33 -17.47 -3.91
CA GLU A 323 23.07 -18.34 -2.78
C GLU A 323 22.34 -17.61 -1.64
N ALA A 324 22.74 -16.40 -1.31
CA ALA A 324 22.06 -15.57 -0.31
C ALA A 324 20.60 -15.29 -0.70
N MET A 325 20.33 -14.94 -1.97
CA MET A 325 18.95 -14.75 -2.46
C MET A 325 18.12 -16.03 -2.37
N ALA A 326 18.69 -17.18 -2.71
CA ALA A 326 17.99 -18.47 -2.63
C ALA A 326 17.69 -18.86 -1.18
N ARG A 327 18.67 -18.67 -0.28
CA ARG A 327 18.53 -18.96 1.15
C ARG A 327 17.52 -18.03 1.84
N ALA A 328 17.46 -16.76 1.46
CA ALA A 328 16.49 -15.81 2.02
C ALA A 328 15.04 -16.29 1.85
N LEU A 329 14.73 -16.82 0.65
CA LEU A 329 13.40 -17.34 0.33
C LEU A 329 12.93 -18.40 1.32
N PHE A 330 13.78 -19.39 1.59
CA PHE A 330 13.47 -20.53 2.44
C PHE A 330 13.79 -20.32 3.93
N PHE A 331 14.60 -19.31 4.24
CA PHE A 331 14.90 -18.97 5.63
C PHE A 331 13.68 -18.37 6.33
N CYS A 332 13.03 -17.39 5.70
CA CYS A 332 11.83 -16.79 6.25
C CYS A 332 10.94 -16.05 5.23
N GLU A 333 11.42 -15.70 4.04
CA GLU A 333 10.69 -14.73 3.21
C GLU A 333 9.36 -15.28 2.66
N ILE A 334 9.29 -16.56 2.29
CA ILE A 334 8.03 -17.20 1.87
C ILE A 334 7.02 -17.19 3.02
N ASP A 335 7.44 -17.62 4.20
CA ASP A 335 6.56 -17.71 5.38
C ASP A 335 6.13 -16.32 5.85
N ARG A 336 7.08 -15.40 6.00
CA ARG A 336 6.84 -14.01 6.37
C ARG A 336 5.90 -13.29 5.40
N PHE A 337 5.99 -13.58 4.10
CA PHE A 337 5.04 -13.04 3.12
C PHE A 337 3.61 -13.57 3.35
N ASN A 338 3.46 -14.86 3.66
CA ASN A 338 2.17 -15.45 3.94
C ASN A 338 1.56 -14.95 5.25
N GLU A 339 2.36 -14.88 6.31
CA GLU A 339 1.97 -14.34 7.62
C GLU A 339 1.54 -12.88 7.49
N ASN A 340 2.40 -12.02 6.93
CA ASN A 340 2.07 -10.60 6.72
C ASN A 340 0.80 -10.43 5.90
N ARG A 341 0.57 -11.26 4.87
CA ARG A 341 -0.66 -11.18 4.07
C ARG A 341 -1.91 -11.43 4.91
N MET A 342 -1.87 -12.44 5.77
CA MET A 342 -2.96 -12.79 6.67
C MET A 342 -3.21 -11.66 7.68
N GLU A 343 -2.16 -11.21 8.37
CA GLU A 343 -2.25 -10.15 9.39
C GLU A 343 -2.77 -8.82 8.81
N GLN A 344 -2.29 -8.43 7.62
CA GLN A 344 -2.74 -7.18 6.98
C GLN A 344 -4.20 -7.25 6.55
N LEU A 345 -4.68 -8.40 6.07
CA LEU A 345 -6.08 -8.58 5.73
C LEU A 345 -6.96 -8.58 6.98
N GLU A 346 -6.54 -9.31 8.02
CA GLU A 346 -7.24 -9.34 9.31
C GLU A 346 -7.37 -7.94 9.90
N ALA A 347 -6.27 -7.19 9.99
CA ALA A 347 -6.26 -5.83 10.51
C ALA A 347 -7.16 -4.89 9.68
N ALA A 348 -7.17 -5.03 8.36
CA ALA A 348 -8.05 -4.23 7.49
C ALA A 348 -9.52 -4.55 7.73
N MET A 349 -9.89 -5.83 7.81
CA MET A 349 -11.27 -6.25 8.05
C MET A 349 -11.75 -5.89 9.47
N ALA A 350 -10.88 -6.00 10.48
CA ALA A 350 -11.16 -5.56 11.84
C ALA A 350 -11.39 -4.04 11.90
N CYS A 351 -10.53 -3.26 11.23
CA CYS A 351 -10.70 -1.80 11.13
C CYS A 351 -11.99 -1.43 10.39
N LEU A 352 -12.35 -2.15 9.32
CA LEU A 352 -13.59 -1.95 8.58
C LEU A 352 -14.79 -2.20 9.50
N ALA A 353 -14.85 -3.36 10.16
CA ALA A 353 -15.95 -3.72 11.05
C ALA A 353 -16.12 -2.72 12.20
N ALA A 354 -15.01 -2.31 12.83
CA ALA A 354 -15.03 -1.30 13.88
C ALA A 354 -15.53 0.05 13.35
N SER A 355 -15.11 0.44 12.14
CA SER A 355 -15.53 1.68 11.50
C SER A 355 -17.02 1.68 11.15
N GLU A 356 -17.51 0.60 10.55
CA GLU A 356 -18.94 0.44 10.22
C GLU A 356 -19.81 0.40 11.47
N LEU A 357 -19.35 -0.24 12.56
CA LEU A 357 -20.07 -0.20 13.83
C LEU A 357 -20.21 1.23 14.36
N MET A 358 -19.16 2.07 14.23
CA MET A 358 -19.24 3.48 14.60
C MET A 358 -20.19 4.28 13.70
N VAL A 359 -20.21 4.00 12.40
CA VAL A 359 -21.13 4.61 11.43
C VAL A 359 -22.58 4.24 11.75
N SER A 360 -22.86 2.96 11.97
CA SER A 360 -24.19 2.45 12.35
C SER A 360 -24.70 3.09 13.64
N LYS A 361 -23.85 3.23 14.67
CA LYS A 361 -24.21 3.94 15.92
C LYS A 361 -24.56 5.41 15.67
N LYS A 362 -23.86 6.10 14.77
CA LYS A 362 -24.20 7.48 14.38
C LYS A 362 -25.52 7.52 13.63
N ASN A 363 -25.76 6.56 12.75
CA ASN A 363 -26.98 6.47 11.95
C ASN A 363 -28.21 6.23 12.85
N ALA A 364 -28.12 5.30 13.80
CA ALA A 364 -29.17 5.03 14.78
C ALA A 364 -29.53 6.29 15.59
N LYS A 365 -28.52 7.04 16.08
CA LYS A 365 -28.74 8.30 16.79
C LYS A 365 -29.42 9.37 15.93
N LEU A 366 -29.05 9.45 14.65
CA LEU A 366 -29.65 10.40 13.71
C LEU A 366 -31.14 10.12 13.52
N PHE A 367 -31.52 8.86 13.26
CA PHE A 367 -32.91 8.48 13.03
C PHE A 367 -33.75 8.52 14.31
N ALA A 368 -33.20 8.16 15.47
CA ALA A 368 -33.87 8.37 16.75
C ALA A 368 -34.21 9.86 16.97
N ALA A 369 -33.27 10.76 16.64
CA ALA A 369 -33.50 12.19 16.70
C ALA A 369 -34.49 12.71 15.62
N PHE A 370 -34.77 11.95 14.57
CA PHE A 370 -35.82 12.28 13.59
C PHE A 370 -37.20 12.09 14.21
N PHE A 371 -37.47 10.91 14.79
CA PHE A 371 -38.75 10.61 15.44
C PHE A 371 -39.08 11.61 16.55
N GLY A 372 -38.08 11.93 17.39
CA GLY A 372 -38.25 12.95 18.44
C GLY A 372 -38.55 14.35 17.89
N ALA A 373 -37.92 14.77 16.79
CA ALA A 373 -38.16 16.09 16.19
C ALA A 373 -39.56 16.20 15.55
N MET A 374 -40.10 15.08 15.07
CA MET A 374 -41.42 15.01 14.44
C MET A 374 -42.54 14.65 15.43
N ASN A 375 -42.22 14.39 16.71
CA ASN A 375 -43.14 13.88 17.72
C ASN A 375 -43.88 12.60 17.26
N LEU A 376 -43.13 11.68 16.67
CA LEU A 376 -43.62 10.41 16.15
C LEU A 376 -43.18 9.26 17.07
N ASP A 377 -44.04 8.25 17.22
CA ASP A 377 -43.69 7.02 17.94
C ASP A 377 -42.89 6.08 17.04
N ALA A 378 -41.64 5.81 17.43
CA ALA A 378 -40.75 4.98 16.61
C ALA A 378 -41.26 3.53 16.46
N GLY A 379 -41.94 2.99 17.47
CA GLY A 379 -42.49 1.63 17.44
C GLY A 379 -43.64 1.52 16.44
N GLU A 380 -44.61 2.44 16.52
CA GLU A 380 -45.75 2.52 15.61
C GLU A 380 -45.30 2.63 14.15
N TRP A 381 -44.32 3.49 13.87
CA TRP A 381 -43.81 3.67 12.51
C TRP A 381 -42.93 2.51 12.03
N SER A 382 -42.30 1.77 12.95
CA SER A 382 -41.58 0.53 12.60
C SER A 382 -42.55 -0.55 12.14
N GLU A 383 -43.69 -0.72 12.82
CA GLU A 383 -44.74 -1.66 12.39
C GLU A 383 -45.36 -1.28 11.04
N LYS A 384 -45.62 0.02 10.82
CA LYS A 384 -46.07 0.49 9.50
C LYS A 384 -45.02 0.24 8.41
N ALA A 385 -43.75 0.46 8.71
CA ALA A 385 -42.67 0.18 7.77
C ALA A 385 -42.59 -1.32 7.46
N LYS A 386 -42.69 -2.20 8.46
CA LYS A 386 -42.77 -3.66 8.27
C LYS A 386 -43.90 -4.04 7.32
N ALA A 387 -45.11 -3.53 7.53
CA ALA A 387 -46.26 -3.83 6.68
C ALA A 387 -46.09 -3.36 5.22
N VAL A 388 -45.44 -2.21 5.00
CA VAL A 388 -45.14 -1.72 3.64
C VAL A 388 -44.06 -2.58 2.98
N LEU A 389 -43.04 -3.00 3.74
CA LEU A 389 -41.88 -3.71 3.22
C LEU A 389 -42.10 -5.21 3.08
N SER A 390 -42.98 -5.83 3.87
CA SER A 390 -43.34 -7.26 3.74
C SER A 390 -43.99 -7.61 2.41
N LEU A 391 -44.38 -6.60 1.63
CA LEU A 391 -44.87 -6.74 0.25
C LEU A 391 -43.72 -6.90 -0.78
N GLN A 392 -42.46 -6.83 -0.33
CA GLN A 392 -41.27 -6.97 -1.18
C GLN A 392 -40.53 -8.26 -0.78
N GLU A 393 -40.35 -9.19 -1.73
CA GLU A 393 -39.73 -10.52 -1.52
C GLU A 393 -38.30 -10.48 -0.93
N GLN A 394 -37.63 -9.32 -0.95
CA GLN A 394 -36.23 -9.16 -0.51
C GLN A 394 -36.05 -8.63 0.92
N VAL A 395 -37.14 -8.39 1.67
CA VAL A 395 -37.09 -7.73 2.99
C VAL A 395 -37.36 -8.68 4.17
N GLU A 396 -37.67 -9.96 3.90
CA GLU A 396 -38.00 -10.95 4.94
C GLU A 396 -36.87 -11.22 5.95
N GLU A 397 -35.60 -10.90 5.61
CA GLU A 397 -34.44 -11.10 6.50
C GLU A 397 -34.18 -9.94 7.48
N LEU A 398 -34.85 -8.80 7.34
CA LEU A 398 -34.76 -7.71 8.32
C LEU A 398 -35.63 -8.06 9.54
N GLN A 399 -35.13 -8.94 10.40
CA GLN A 399 -35.68 -9.10 11.75
C GLN A 399 -35.40 -7.81 12.51
N PHE A 400 -36.44 -7.00 12.68
CA PHE A 400 -36.41 -5.89 13.62
C PHE A 400 -36.45 -6.51 15.02
N ASP A 401 -35.29 -6.78 15.60
CA ASP A 401 -35.21 -7.14 17.01
C ASP A 401 -35.78 -5.99 17.85
N ASP A 402 -36.71 -6.34 18.76
CA ASP A 402 -37.42 -5.42 19.66
C ASP A 402 -36.52 -4.65 20.65
#